data_AF-A0A1C6H624-F1
#
_entry.id   AF-A0A1C6H624-F1
#
_cell.length_a   1.000
_cell.length_b   1.000
_cell.length_c   1.000
_cell.angle_alpha   90.00
_cell.angle_beta   90.00
_cell.angle_gamma   90.00
#
_symmetry.space_group_name_H-M   'P 1'
#
loop_
_entity.id
_entity.type
_entity.pdbx_description
1 polymer ?
#
loop_
_entity_poly.entity_id
_entity_poly.type
_entity_poly.pdbx_seq_one_letter_code
_entity_poly.pdbx_strand_id
1 'polypeptide(L)'
;MDPIEKKPLYNFYPGTYILSIGSFGCNFRCSFCQNYSISQEIAPSKYISPDEMANISLNLENNLGLAFTYNEPSIWYEYVYDVCRKIKSLNKNHKTVLVTNGYICEEPLRKLLPYVDALNIDLKGNDEYYKTLCFGALKEVENSIRIANEFGCHIEVTTLLIPNENTDDITLKELGEFLSSI
;
A
#
# COMPACT_ATOMS: atom_id res chain seq x y z
N MET A 1 -4.08 7.52 -14.85
CA MET A 1 -5.08 7.64 -13.76
C MET A 1 -5.96 6.42 -13.82
N ASP A 2 -6.33 5.87 -12.67
CA ASP A 2 -7.24 4.74 -12.54
C ASP A 2 -8.38 5.10 -11.57
N PRO A 3 -9.53 4.42 -11.62
CA PRO A 3 -10.52 4.48 -10.55
C PRO A 3 -9.92 4.04 -9.21
N ILE A 4 -10.39 4.64 -8.10
CA ILE A 4 -9.89 4.34 -6.75
C ILE A 4 -10.09 2.87 -6.35
N GLU A 5 -11.11 2.21 -6.90
CA GLU A 5 -11.42 0.80 -6.68
C GLU A 5 -10.34 -0.14 -7.22
N LYS A 6 -9.49 0.34 -8.16
CA LYS A 6 -8.32 -0.43 -8.63
C LYS A 6 -7.17 -0.42 -7.61
N LYS A 7 -7.25 0.40 -6.55
CA LYS A 7 -6.35 0.41 -5.37
C LYS A 7 -6.94 -0.39 -4.21
N PRO A 8 -7.73 -1.43 -4.55
CA PRO A 8 -8.81 -2.01 -3.76
C PRO A 8 -9.36 -1.14 -2.61
N LEU A 9 -9.66 0.13 -2.90
CA LEU A 9 -10.28 1.06 -1.97
C LEU A 9 -11.72 1.34 -2.42
N TYR A 10 -12.66 0.50 -1.98
CA TYR A 10 -14.06 0.53 -2.40
C TYR A 10 -14.92 1.49 -1.59
N ASN A 11 -14.44 1.93 -0.43
CA ASN A 11 -15.15 2.81 0.50
C ASN A 11 -14.44 4.16 0.69
N PHE A 12 -13.37 4.42 -0.07
CA PHE A 12 -12.63 5.68 -0.05
C PHE A 12 -12.88 6.47 -1.34
N TYR A 13 -13.81 7.43 -1.29
CA TYR A 13 -14.22 8.25 -2.46
C TYR A 13 -14.63 7.44 -3.71
N PRO A 14 -15.65 6.55 -3.61
CA PRO A 14 -16.04 5.67 -4.71
C PRO A 14 -16.39 6.45 -6.00
N GLY A 15 -16.02 5.91 -7.15
CA GLY A 15 -16.26 6.48 -8.48
C GLY A 15 -15.31 7.62 -8.88
N THR A 16 -14.33 7.96 -8.03
CA THR A 16 -13.31 8.97 -8.36
C THR A 16 -12.06 8.35 -8.97
N TYR A 17 -11.28 9.18 -9.66
CA TYR A 17 -10.00 8.78 -10.26
C TYR A 17 -8.82 9.28 -9.44
N ILE A 18 -7.74 8.50 -9.44
CA ILE A 18 -6.50 8.83 -8.76
C ILE A 18 -5.29 8.61 -9.67
N LEU A 19 -4.31 9.53 -9.62
CA LEU A 19 -3.02 9.31 -10.26
C LEU A 19 -2.27 8.20 -9.52
N SER A 20 -1.71 7.25 -10.26
CA SER A 20 -1.05 6.07 -9.71
C SER A 20 0.36 5.98 -10.21
N ILE A 21 1.31 5.77 -9.30
CA ILE A 21 2.73 5.60 -9.62
C ILE A 21 3.28 4.35 -8.94
N GLY A 22 4.29 3.76 -9.58
CA GLY A 22 5.10 2.69 -9.03
C GLY A 22 6.54 2.88 -9.43
N SER A 23 7.42 2.06 -8.85
CA SER A 23 8.84 2.03 -9.15
C SER A 23 9.27 0.58 -9.34
N PHE A 24 10.49 0.25 -8.93
CA PHE A 24 11.01 -1.11 -8.89
C PHE A 24 11.17 -1.60 -7.44
N GLY A 25 11.17 -2.92 -7.26
CA GLY A 25 11.51 -3.57 -6.00
C GLY A 25 10.31 -3.95 -5.12
N CYS A 26 10.48 -5.02 -4.34
CA CYS A 26 9.61 -5.46 -3.26
C CYS A 26 10.43 -6.24 -2.24
N ASN A 27 10.13 -6.06 -0.95
CA ASN A 27 10.77 -6.80 0.14
C ASN A 27 10.15 -8.18 0.38
N PHE A 28 9.08 -8.53 -0.35
CA PHE A 28 8.57 -9.89 -0.48
C PHE A 28 8.99 -10.53 -1.80
N ARG A 29 8.92 -11.86 -1.86
CA ARG A 29 9.18 -12.68 -3.05
C ARG A 29 8.01 -13.61 -3.35
N CYS A 30 6.78 -13.07 -3.30
CA CYS A 30 5.56 -13.84 -3.47
C CYS A 30 5.62 -14.76 -4.70
N SER A 31 5.49 -16.07 -4.52
CA SER A 31 5.51 -17.06 -5.61
C SER A 31 4.41 -16.85 -6.66
N PHE A 32 3.33 -16.15 -6.27
CA PHE A 32 2.18 -15.80 -7.08
C PHE A 32 2.19 -14.34 -7.58
N CYS A 33 3.32 -13.62 -7.47
CA CYS A 33 3.38 -12.19 -7.80
C CYS A 33 3.07 -11.91 -9.28
N GLN A 34 1.94 -11.22 -9.55
CA GLN A 34 1.57 -10.79 -10.90
C GLN A 34 2.49 -9.68 -11.44
N ASN A 35 3.10 -8.91 -10.55
CA ASN A 35 4.00 -7.80 -10.86
C ASN A 35 5.48 -8.18 -10.64
N TYR A 36 5.84 -9.45 -10.86
CA TYR A 36 7.21 -9.93 -10.58
C TYR A 36 8.27 -9.15 -11.38
N SER A 37 7.98 -8.77 -12.63
CA SER A 37 8.90 -8.05 -13.52
C SER A 37 9.24 -6.62 -13.07
N ILE A 38 8.43 -6.00 -12.21
CA ILE A 38 8.76 -4.70 -11.60
C ILE A 38 9.17 -4.85 -10.14
N SER A 39 8.81 -5.94 -9.47
CA SER A 39 9.14 -6.16 -8.06
C SER A 39 10.47 -6.88 -7.84
N GLN A 40 10.89 -7.75 -8.77
CA GLN A 40 12.10 -8.57 -8.67
C GLN A 40 13.16 -8.24 -9.72
N GLU A 41 12.81 -7.41 -10.72
CA GLU A 41 13.73 -6.96 -11.77
C GLU A 41 13.80 -5.43 -11.80
N ILE A 42 14.81 -4.89 -12.47
CA ILE A 42 14.95 -3.45 -12.70
C ILE A 42 14.14 -3.11 -13.95
N ALA A 43 12.94 -2.60 -13.75
CA ALA A 43 12.12 -2.08 -14.83
C ALA A 43 12.63 -0.72 -15.33
N PRO A 44 12.46 -0.40 -16.64
CA PRO A 44 12.71 0.94 -17.14
C PRO A 44 11.92 1.98 -16.35
N SER A 45 12.62 2.96 -15.80
CA SER A 45 12.04 4.03 -15.00
C SER A 45 12.59 5.39 -15.41
N LYS A 46 11.86 6.45 -15.05
CA LYS A 46 12.27 7.84 -15.23
C LYS A 46 12.30 8.50 -13.87
N TYR A 47 13.39 9.21 -13.58
CA TYR A 47 13.45 10.05 -12.39
C TYR A 47 12.51 11.26 -12.54
N ILE A 48 11.69 11.47 -11.51
CA ILE A 48 10.81 12.63 -11.33
C ILE A 48 11.06 13.10 -9.89
N SER A 49 11.43 14.35 -9.68
CA SER A 49 11.70 14.85 -8.33
C SER A 49 10.43 14.92 -7.47
N PRO A 50 10.52 14.92 -6.12
CA PRO A 50 9.33 15.06 -5.28
C PRO A 50 8.50 16.32 -5.56
N ASP A 51 9.16 17.45 -5.85
CA ASP A 51 8.50 18.70 -6.23
C ASP A 51 7.75 18.56 -7.56
N GLU A 52 8.39 17.96 -8.56
CA GLU A 52 7.78 17.73 -9.87
C GLU A 52 6.59 16.77 -9.76
N MET A 53 6.71 15.69 -8.99
CA MET A 53 5.62 14.71 -8.79
C MET A 53 4.43 15.33 -8.06
N ALA A 54 4.68 16.12 -7.00
CA ALA A 54 3.62 16.84 -6.31
C ALA A 54 2.90 17.81 -7.25
N ASN A 55 3.64 18.58 -8.06
CA ASN A 55 3.06 19.49 -9.03
C ASN A 55 2.26 18.75 -10.12
N ILE A 56 2.77 17.65 -10.66
CA ILE A 56 2.02 16.83 -11.63
C ILE A 56 0.70 16.38 -11.01
N SER A 57 0.73 15.80 -9.81
CA SER A 57 -0.47 15.27 -9.17
C SER A 57 -1.52 16.36 -8.87
N LEU A 58 -1.08 17.53 -8.39
CA LEU A 58 -1.96 18.65 -8.02
C LEU A 58 -2.63 19.34 -9.22
N ASN A 59 -2.00 19.32 -10.39
CA ASN A 59 -2.49 20.03 -11.58
C ASN A 59 -3.27 19.13 -12.55
N LEU A 60 -3.45 17.84 -12.25
CA LEU A 60 -4.28 16.95 -13.06
C LEU A 60 -5.77 17.20 -12.79
N GLU A 61 -6.54 17.39 -13.86
CA GLU A 61 -7.99 17.50 -13.78
C GLU A 61 -8.63 16.18 -13.34
N ASN A 62 -9.73 16.27 -12.59
CA ASN A 62 -10.50 15.12 -12.09
C ASN A 62 -9.65 14.11 -11.29
N ASN A 63 -8.62 14.59 -10.61
CA ASN A 63 -7.72 13.76 -9.80
C ASN A 63 -7.98 13.93 -8.30
N LEU A 64 -8.30 12.83 -7.63
CA LEU A 64 -8.45 12.80 -6.16
C LEU A 64 -7.10 13.03 -5.45
N GLY A 65 -6.00 12.55 -6.02
CA GLY A 65 -4.77 12.40 -5.26
C GLY A 65 -3.62 11.69 -5.98
N LEU A 66 -2.69 11.16 -5.18
CA LEU A 66 -1.61 10.30 -5.62
C LEU A 66 -1.64 8.96 -4.86
N ALA A 67 -1.65 7.86 -5.60
CA ALA A 67 -1.50 6.51 -5.07
C ALA A 67 -0.10 5.95 -5.41
N PHE A 68 0.58 5.42 -4.41
CA PHE A 68 1.82 4.64 -4.55
C PHE A 68 1.45 3.16 -4.54
N THR A 69 1.78 2.43 -5.62
CA THR A 69 1.18 1.12 -5.92
C THR A 69 2.05 0.30 -6.90
N TYR A 70 1.53 -0.87 -7.31
CA TYR A 70 2.07 -1.83 -8.29
C TYR A 70 3.14 -2.75 -7.73
N ASN A 71 4.15 -2.19 -7.07
CA ASN A 71 5.16 -2.91 -6.32
C ASN A 71 5.04 -2.56 -4.84
N GLU A 72 6.14 -2.40 -4.10
CA GLU A 72 6.09 -2.05 -2.68
C GLU A 72 6.60 -0.61 -2.42
N PRO A 73 5.73 0.33 -1.99
CA PRO A 73 6.08 1.71 -1.66
C PRO A 73 7.21 1.87 -0.63
N SER A 74 7.29 0.98 0.36
CA SER A 74 8.30 1.06 1.43
C SER A 74 9.75 0.87 0.95
N ILE A 75 9.97 0.32 -0.25
CA ILE A 75 11.32 0.16 -0.82
C ILE A 75 11.97 1.48 -1.22
N TRP A 76 11.15 2.49 -1.48
CA TRP A 76 11.53 3.82 -1.94
C TRP A 76 10.93 4.86 -0.98
N TYR A 77 11.01 4.52 0.30
CA TYR A 77 10.39 5.20 1.42
C TYR A 77 10.66 6.71 1.44
N GLU A 78 11.92 7.13 1.28
CA GLU A 78 12.29 8.55 1.32
C GLU A 78 11.57 9.36 0.24
N TYR A 79 11.46 8.77 -0.96
CA TYR A 79 10.73 9.39 -2.07
C TYR A 79 9.24 9.53 -1.76
N VAL A 80 8.60 8.45 -1.28
CA VAL A 80 7.19 8.45 -0.90
C VAL A 80 6.93 9.50 0.20
N TYR A 81 7.77 9.51 1.22
CA TYR A 81 7.69 10.45 2.34
C TYR A 81 7.80 11.92 1.88
N ASP A 82 8.80 12.24 1.07
CA ASP A 82 9.01 13.61 0.60
C ASP A 82 7.89 14.09 -0.33
N VAL A 83 7.39 13.23 -1.22
CA VAL A 83 6.24 13.54 -2.08
C VAL A 83 4.98 13.78 -1.25
N CYS A 84 4.66 12.88 -0.31
CA CYS A 84 3.50 13.02 0.56
C CYS A 84 3.57 14.32 1.37
N ARG A 85 4.71 14.61 1.99
CA ARG A 85 4.95 15.88 2.70
C ARG A 85 4.77 17.09 1.82
N LYS A 86 5.31 17.05 0.60
CA LYS A 86 5.17 18.15 -0.35
C LYS A 86 3.71 18.37 -0.72
N ILE A 87 2.98 17.32 -1.08
CA ILE A 87 1.56 17.38 -1.40
C ILE A 87 0.79 18.00 -0.23
N LYS A 88 0.98 17.50 0.99
CA LYS A 88 0.27 18.03 2.18
C LYS A 88 0.64 19.46 2.52
N SER A 89 1.86 19.90 2.22
CA SER A 89 2.27 21.29 2.41
C SER A 89 1.60 22.26 1.41
N LEU A 90 1.26 21.77 0.21
CA LEU A 90 0.66 22.57 -0.86
C LEU A 90 -0.88 22.53 -0.82
N ASN A 91 -1.46 21.35 -0.60
CA ASN A 91 -2.90 21.15 -0.52
C ASN A 91 -3.23 19.96 0.40
N LYS A 92 -3.70 20.26 1.61
CA LYS A 92 -4.08 19.26 2.61
C LYS A 92 -5.23 18.35 2.16
N ASN A 93 -6.09 18.82 1.25
CA ASN A 93 -7.24 18.05 0.76
C ASN A 93 -6.87 17.08 -0.37
N HIS A 94 -5.70 17.25 -1.00
CA HIS A 94 -5.21 16.35 -2.04
C HIS A 94 -4.79 15.01 -1.42
N LYS A 95 -5.37 13.92 -1.90
CA LYS A 95 -5.22 12.62 -1.23
C LYS A 95 -3.88 11.96 -1.53
N THR A 96 -3.37 11.24 -0.55
CA THR A 96 -2.17 10.42 -0.63
C THR A 96 -2.53 9.02 -0.15
N VAL A 97 -2.33 8.04 -1.01
CA VAL A 97 -2.78 6.66 -0.82
C VAL A 97 -1.60 5.71 -0.94
N LEU A 98 -1.51 4.73 -0.05
CA LEU A 98 -0.55 3.63 -0.15
C LEU A 98 -1.27 2.32 -0.47
N VAL A 99 -0.83 1.61 -1.50
CA VAL A 99 -1.16 0.20 -1.73
C VAL A 99 0.11 -0.60 -1.44
N THR A 100 0.10 -1.36 -0.36
CA THR A 100 1.33 -1.92 0.24
C THR A 100 1.09 -3.32 0.80
N ASN A 101 2.16 -4.12 0.86
CA ASN A 101 2.18 -5.37 1.59
C ASN A 101 2.24 -5.18 3.12
N GLY A 102 2.44 -3.95 3.61
CA GLY A 102 2.47 -3.60 5.02
C GLY A 102 3.74 -4.03 5.76
N TYR A 103 4.74 -4.57 5.07
CA TYR A 103 5.98 -5.06 5.68
C TYR A 103 7.00 -3.92 5.82
N ILE A 104 6.86 -3.12 6.87
CA ILE A 104 7.68 -1.93 7.14
C ILE A 104 7.99 -1.82 8.63
N CYS A 105 9.17 -1.27 8.97
CA CYS A 105 9.51 -0.97 10.35
C CYS A 105 8.57 0.09 10.95
N GLU A 106 8.29 -0.04 12.24
CA GLU A 106 7.37 0.84 12.97
C GLU A 106 7.78 2.33 12.93
N GLU A 107 9.04 2.66 13.16
CA GLU A 107 9.50 4.06 13.23
C GLU A 107 9.32 4.80 11.88
N PRO A 108 9.75 4.25 10.74
CA PRO A 108 9.42 4.80 9.42
C PRO A 108 7.90 4.91 9.17
N LEU A 109 7.12 3.88 9.51
CA LEU A 109 5.67 3.91 9.30
C LEU A 109 5.02 5.06 10.06
N ARG A 110 5.28 5.18 11.37
CA ARG A 110 4.74 6.25 12.23
C ARG A 110 5.12 7.65 11.73
N LYS A 111 6.30 7.79 11.12
CA LYS A 111 6.76 9.05 10.53
C LYS A 111 6.02 9.41 9.22
N LEU A 112 5.63 8.41 8.44
CA LEU A 112 4.93 8.58 7.16
C LEU A 112 3.42 8.83 7.30
N LEU A 113 2.75 8.11 8.22
CA LEU A 113 1.29 8.11 8.37
C LEU A 113 0.63 9.50 8.53
N PRO A 114 1.23 10.52 9.18
CA PRO A 114 0.65 11.88 9.23
C PRO A 114 0.39 12.51 7.86
N TYR A 115 0.98 11.96 6.79
CA TYR A 115 0.84 12.45 5.43
C TYR A 115 0.13 11.48 4.50
N VAL A 116 -0.54 10.45 5.03
CA VAL A 116 -1.28 9.41 4.27
C VAL A 116 -2.74 9.44 4.67
N ASP A 117 -3.66 9.54 3.71
CA ASP A 117 -5.10 9.55 4.01
C ASP A 117 -5.70 8.15 4.01
N ALA A 118 -5.21 7.26 3.14
CA ALA A 118 -5.72 5.90 3.04
C ALA A 118 -4.63 4.88 2.72
N LEU A 119 -4.84 3.66 3.21
CA LEU A 119 -4.01 2.50 2.92
C LEU A 119 -4.89 1.35 2.45
N ASN A 120 -4.47 0.70 1.37
CA ASN A 120 -4.84 -0.68 1.14
C ASN A 120 -3.66 -1.57 1.56
N ILE A 121 -3.89 -2.45 2.53
CA ILE A 121 -2.86 -3.34 3.06
C ILE A 121 -3.21 -4.79 2.71
N ASP A 122 -2.27 -5.49 2.08
CA ASP A 122 -2.45 -6.90 1.78
C ASP A 122 -2.21 -7.78 3.03
N LEU A 123 -3.28 -8.30 3.63
CA LEU A 123 -3.22 -9.32 4.67
C LEU A 123 -3.43 -10.68 4.02
N LYS A 124 -2.33 -11.39 3.73
CA LYS A 124 -2.33 -12.44 2.70
C LYS A 124 -2.68 -13.85 3.20
N GLY A 125 -2.49 -14.14 4.49
CA GLY A 125 -2.68 -15.48 5.04
C GLY A 125 -2.12 -15.61 6.45
N ASN A 126 -1.97 -16.84 6.93
CA ASN A 126 -1.37 -17.14 8.24
C ASN A 126 0.18 -17.05 8.20
N ASP A 127 0.82 -17.25 9.35
CA ASP A 127 2.28 -17.16 9.49
C ASP A 127 3.04 -18.13 8.56
N GLU A 128 2.50 -19.33 8.32
CA GLU A 128 3.11 -20.30 7.39
C GLU A 128 3.02 -19.83 5.94
N TYR A 129 1.89 -19.25 5.52
CA TYR A 129 1.71 -18.65 4.20
C TYR A 129 2.76 -17.53 3.97
N TYR A 130 2.96 -16.68 4.96
CA TYR A 130 3.97 -15.61 4.87
C TYR A 130 5.38 -16.16 4.72
N LYS A 131 5.75 -17.21 5.47
CA LYS A 131 7.09 -17.83 5.38
C LYS A 131 7.33 -18.54 4.06
N THR A 132 6.35 -19.28 3.56
CA THR A 132 6.53 -20.22 2.44
C THR A 132 6.24 -19.58 1.08
N LEU A 133 5.20 -18.75 0.99
CA LEU A 133 4.77 -18.17 -0.27
C LEU A 133 5.22 -16.73 -0.43
N CYS A 134 5.22 -15.92 0.63
CA CYS A 134 5.65 -14.51 0.56
C CYS A 134 7.13 -14.29 0.85
N PHE A 135 7.77 -15.20 1.60
CA PHE A 135 9.12 -15.07 2.16
C PHE A 135 9.25 -13.82 3.06
N GLY A 136 8.22 -13.60 3.90
CA GLY A 136 8.13 -12.51 4.86
C GLY A 136 7.57 -12.99 6.20
N ALA A 137 7.08 -12.06 7.01
CA ALA A 137 6.49 -12.37 8.31
C ALA A 137 5.17 -11.59 8.52
N LEU A 138 4.17 -12.30 9.07
CA LEU A 138 2.81 -11.81 9.27
C LEU A 138 2.75 -10.70 10.32
N LYS A 139 3.50 -10.87 11.41
CA LYS A 139 3.45 -10.00 12.60
C LYS A 139 3.69 -8.53 12.27
N GLU A 140 4.62 -8.24 11.38
CA GLU A 140 4.99 -6.90 10.96
C GLU A 140 3.88 -6.25 10.13
N VAL A 141 3.18 -7.04 9.30
CA VAL A 141 2.01 -6.57 8.54
C VAL A 141 0.85 -6.27 9.48
N GLU A 142 0.58 -7.16 10.43
CA GLU A 142 -0.44 -6.93 11.47
C GLU A 142 -0.15 -5.67 12.30
N ASN A 143 1.12 -5.47 12.68
CA ASN A 143 1.55 -4.27 13.40
C ASN A 143 1.31 -3.00 12.58
N SER A 144 1.62 -3.04 11.27
CA SER A 144 1.36 -1.90 10.37
C SER A 144 -0.12 -1.54 10.28
N ILE A 145 -1.02 -2.53 10.24
CA ILE A 145 -2.47 -2.29 10.24
C ILE A 145 -2.90 -1.63 11.56
N ARG A 146 -2.44 -2.14 12.72
CA ARG A 146 -2.75 -1.56 14.03
C ARG A 146 -2.28 -0.10 14.13
N ILE A 147 -1.02 0.17 13.74
CA ILE A 147 -0.46 1.52 13.78
C ILE A 147 -1.19 2.45 12.82
N ALA A 148 -1.54 2.02 11.61
CA ALA A 148 -2.31 2.84 10.69
C ALA A 148 -3.69 3.22 11.26
N ASN A 149 -4.34 2.29 11.99
CA ASN A 149 -5.62 2.54 12.66
C ASN A 149 -5.47 3.55 13.82
N GLU A 150 -4.39 3.43 14.61
CA GLU A 150 -4.05 4.40 15.67
C GLU A 150 -3.91 5.84 15.13
N PHE A 151 -3.40 6.00 13.92
CA PHE A 151 -3.25 7.31 13.25
C PHE A 151 -4.53 7.81 12.58
N GLY A 152 -5.62 7.02 12.59
CA GLY A 152 -6.90 7.39 12.02
C GLY A 152 -6.91 7.43 10.48
N CYS A 153 -5.99 6.72 9.83
CA CYS A 153 -6.03 6.56 8.38
C CYS A 153 -7.25 5.73 7.95
N HIS A 154 -7.79 5.96 6.75
CA HIS A 154 -8.75 5.03 6.16
C HIS A 154 -8.02 3.76 5.72
N ILE A 155 -8.47 2.60 6.18
CA ILE A 155 -7.81 1.32 5.87
C ILE A 155 -8.83 0.40 5.22
N GLU A 156 -8.43 -0.19 4.10
CA GLU A 156 -9.07 -1.39 3.59
C GLU A 156 -8.02 -2.49 3.48
N VAL A 157 -8.44 -3.71 3.77
CA VAL A 157 -7.54 -4.87 3.77
C VAL A 157 -7.92 -5.77 2.60
N THR A 158 -6.91 -6.19 1.84
CA THR A 158 -7.08 -7.11 0.72
C THR A 158 -6.48 -8.47 1.07
N THR A 159 -7.24 -9.54 0.83
CA THR A 159 -6.75 -10.92 0.94
C THR A 159 -7.01 -11.62 -0.39
N LEU A 160 -5.95 -11.87 -1.17
CA LEU A 160 -6.05 -12.70 -2.38
C LEU A 160 -6.16 -14.17 -1.97
N LEU A 161 -7.31 -14.77 -2.22
CA LEU A 161 -7.55 -16.19 -1.96
C LEU A 161 -6.93 -17.04 -3.07
N ILE A 162 -6.00 -17.90 -2.69
CA ILE A 162 -5.33 -18.89 -3.52
C ILE A 162 -5.83 -20.28 -3.09
N PRO A 163 -6.42 -21.06 -4.02
CA PRO A 163 -6.91 -22.40 -3.71
C PRO A 163 -5.84 -23.28 -3.06
N ASN A 164 -6.22 -23.94 -1.96
CA ASN A 164 -5.38 -24.84 -1.16
C ASN A 164 -4.24 -24.17 -0.36
N GLU A 165 -4.07 -22.84 -0.43
CA GLU A 165 -2.98 -22.14 0.28
C GLU A 165 -3.48 -21.30 1.47
N ASN A 166 -4.57 -20.54 1.29
CA ASN A 166 -5.15 -19.67 2.33
C ASN A 166 -6.69 -19.62 2.27
N THR A 167 -7.30 -20.73 1.85
CA THR A 167 -8.75 -20.85 1.65
C THR A 167 -9.44 -21.74 2.67
N ASP A 168 -8.70 -22.27 3.64
CA ASP A 168 -9.25 -23.06 4.74
C ASP A 168 -9.91 -22.17 5.81
N ASP A 169 -10.91 -22.73 6.50
CA ASP A 169 -11.70 -22.01 7.49
C ASP A 169 -10.87 -21.51 8.69
N ILE A 170 -9.76 -22.20 9.03
CA ILE A 170 -8.91 -21.80 10.16
C ILE A 170 -8.20 -20.51 9.80
N THR A 171 -7.49 -20.47 8.67
CA THR A 171 -6.80 -19.27 8.18
C THR A 171 -7.77 -18.10 8.04
N LEU A 172 -8.92 -18.28 7.38
CA LEU A 172 -9.89 -17.21 7.19
C LEU A 172 -10.45 -16.66 8.51
N LYS A 173 -10.70 -17.56 9.48
CA LYS A 173 -11.15 -17.17 10.81
C LYS A 173 -10.08 -16.37 11.56
N GLU A 174 -8.82 -16.80 11.54
CA GLU A 174 -7.71 -16.08 12.18
C GLU A 174 -7.55 -14.66 11.61
N LEU A 175 -7.61 -14.51 10.28
CA LEU A 175 -7.58 -13.19 9.64
C LEU A 175 -8.76 -12.31 10.10
N GLY A 176 -9.97 -12.87 10.13
CA GLY A 176 -11.17 -12.16 10.58
C GLY A 176 -11.11 -11.76 12.06
N GLU A 177 -10.66 -12.67 12.93
CA GLU A 177 -10.49 -12.40 14.36
C GLU A 177 -9.47 -11.28 14.59
N PHE A 178 -8.33 -11.31 13.90
CA PHE A 178 -7.35 -10.24 13.94
C PHE A 178 -7.97 -8.90 13.54
N LEU A 179 -8.63 -8.83 12.38
CA LEU A 179 -9.24 -7.59 11.88
C LEU A 179 -10.33 -7.06 12.81
N SER A 180 -11.13 -7.94 13.44
CA SER A 180 -12.17 -7.53 14.40
C SER A 180 -11.63 -7.00 15.73
N SER A 181 -10.33 -7.24 16.01
CA SER A 181 -9.66 -6.81 17.24
C SER A 181 -9.06 -5.40 17.18
N ILE A 182 -9.20 -4.71 16.05
CA ILE A 182 -8.62 -3.41 15.73
C ILE A 182 -9.71 -2.34 15.73
#